data_AF-A0A6A1UGK1-F1
#
_entry.id   AF-A0A6A1UGK1-F1
#
_cell.length_a   1.000
_cell.length_b   1.000
_cell.length_c   1.000
_cell.angle_alpha   90.00
_cell.angle_beta   90.00
_cell.angle_gamma   90.00
#
_symmetry.space_group_name_H-M   'P 1'
#
loop_
_entity.id
_entity.type
_entity.pdbx_description
1 polymer ?
#
loop_
_entity_poly.entity_id
_entity_poly.type
_entity_poly.pdbx_seq_one_letter_code
_entity_poly.pdbx_strand_id
1 'polypeptide(L)' 'MDVCKSSLIPPVGSLELATICRVLNDQGLLKLGQSREDKSKRVTLRVDEADITFALQGIRFFRNCLQ' A
#
# COMPACT_ATOMS: atom_id res chain seq x y z
N MET A 1 -4.45 9.09 8.85
CA MET A 1 -3.02 8.75 8.88
C MET A 1 -2.43 9.32 7.59
N ASP A 2 -1.75 10.47 7.68
CA ASP A 2 -1.16 11.14 6.51
C ASP A 2 0.33 10.78 6.44
N VAL A 3 0.64 9.53 6.08
CA VAL A 3 2.01 8.98 6.13
C VAL A 3 2.98 9.87 5.35
N CYS A 4 2.66 10.17 4.09
CA CYS A 4 3.49 11.01 3.22
C CYS A 4 3.69 12.42 3.81
N LYS A 5 2.65 13.04 4.38
CA LYS A 5 2.75 14.36 5.00
C LYS A 5 3.65 14.34 6.23
N SER A 6 3.49 13.33 7.09
CA SER A 6 4.25 13.18 8.34
C SER A 6 5.72 12.87 8.07
N SER A 7 6.01 12.22 6.94
CA SER A 7 7.36 11.90 6.50
C SER A 7 7.98 12.91 5.54
N LEU A 8 7.29 14.01 5.25
CA LEU A 8 7.71 15.03 4.27
C LEU A 8 7.99 14.43 2.87
N ILE A 9 7.28 13.37 2.50
CA ILE A 9 7.33 12.76 1.17
C ILE A 9 6.18 13.33 0.33
N PRO A 10 6.43 13.73 -0.94
CA PRO A 10 5.36 14.13 -1.84
C PRO A 10 4.35 13.00 -2.04
N PRO A 11 3.05 13.22 -1.79
CA PRO A 11 2.03 12.22 -2.07
C PRO A 11 1.87 12.03 -3.58
N VAL A 12 1.52 10.81 -3.99
CA VAL A 12 1.13 10.51 -5.37
C VAL A 12 -0.34 10.84 -5.60
N GLY A 13 -0.72 11.09 -6.85
CA GLY A 13 -2.12 11.27 -7.23
C GLY A 13 -2.92 9.97 -7.15
N SER A 14 -4.25 10.09 -7.24
CA SER A 14 -5.15 8.94 -7.13
C SER A 14 -4.98 7.94 -8.27
N LEU A 15 -4.64 8.41 -9.47
CA LEU A 15 -4.43 7.56 -10.64
C LEU A 15 -3.11 6.77 -10.54
N GLU A 16 -2.03 7.42 -10.09
CA GLU A 16 -0.76 6.73 -9.83
C GLU A 16 -0.94 5.71 -8.70
N LEU A 17 -1.67 6.07 -7.63
CA LEU A 17 -1.98 5.13 -6.54
C LEU A 17 -2.76 3.91 -7.04
N ALA A 18 -3.77 4.10 -7.89
CA ALA A 18 -4.52 3.00 -8.49
C ALA A 18 -3.60 2.08 -9.34
N THR A 19 -2.64 2.67 -10.06
CA THR A 19 -1.65 1.93 -10.85
C THR A 19 -0.71 1.12 -9.95
N ILE A 20 -0.20 1.71 -8.87
CA ILE A 20 0.63 1.01 -7.88
C ILE A 20 -0.13 -0.20 -7.29
N CYS A 21 -1.38 0.01 -6.88
CA CYS A 21 -2.22 -1.06 -6.35
C CYS A 21 -2.45 -2.19 -7.37
N ARG A 22 -2.58 -1.87 -8.67
CA ARG A 22 -2.69 -2.87 -9.73
C ARG A 22 -1.41 -3.70 -9.86
N VAL A 23 -0.25 -3.06 -9.87
CA VAL A 23 1.05 -3.76 -9.93
C VAL A 23 1.21 -4.71 -8.73
N LEU A 24 0.87 -4.25 -7.52
CA LEU A 24 0.94 -5.08 -6.32
C LEU A 24 -0.07 -6.24 -6.34
N ASN A 25 -1.24 -6.06 -6.98
CA ASN A 25 -2.20 -7.14 -7.22
C ASN A 25 -1.65 -8.18 -8.19
N ASP A 26 -1.00 -7.74 -9.27
CA ASP A 26 -0.41 -8.62 -10.28
C ASP A 26 0.79 -9.41 -9.71
N GLN A 27 1.49 -8.84 -8.72
CA GLN A 27 2.53 -9.52 -7.93
C GLN A 27 1.97 -10.46 -6.85
N GLY A 28 0.65 -10.50 -6.66
CA GLY A 28 0.00 -11.35 -5.67
C GLY A 28 0.09 -10.87 -4.22
N LEU A 29 0.56 -9.65 -3.98
CA LEU A 29 0.65 -9.04 -2.63
C LEU A 29 -0.72 -8.51 -2.16
N LEU A 30 -1.50 -8.00 -3.10
CA LEU A 30 -2.85 -7.48 -2.88
C LEU A 30 -3.89 -8.23 -3.71
N LYS A 31 -5.16 -8.08 -3.32
CA LYS A 31 -6.33 -8.41 -4.15
C LYS A 31 -7.16 -7.15 -4.32
N LEU A 32 -7.41 -6.77 -5.56
CA LEU A 32 -8.33 -5.70 -5.90
C LEU A 32 -9.74 -6.24 -6.18
N GLY A 33 -10.74 -5.72 -5.47
CA GLY A 33 -12.15 -5.98 -5.74
C GLY A 33 -12.64 -5.30 -7.02
N GLN A 34 -13.76 -5.79 -7.55
CA GLN A 34 -14.40 -5.17 -8.70
C GLN A 34 -15.23 -3.96 -8.28
N SER A 35 -15.11 -2.86 -9.03
CA SER A 35 -15.92 -1.65 -8.91
C SER A 35 -15.78 -0.84 -10.19
N ARG A 36 -16.81 -0.05 -10.53
CA ARG A 36 -16.77 0.91 -11.65
C ARG A 36 -15.78 2.04 -11.41
N GLU A 37 -15.68 2.51 -10.16
CA GLU A 37 -14.79 3.60 -9.76
C GLU A 37 -13.61 3.06 -8.95
N ASP A 38 -12.40 3.52 -9.26
CA ASP A 38 -11.16 3.06 -8.60
C ASP A 38 -11.15 3.34 -7.10
N LYS A 39 -11.64 4.52 -6.68
CA LYS A 39 -11.74 4.90 -5.26
C LYS A 39 -12.67 4.00 -4.44
N SER A 40 -13.55 3.25 -5.10
CA SER A 40 -14.52 2.35 -4.45
C SER A 40 -14.08 0.88 -4.51
N LYS A 41 -12.91 0.57 -5.10
CA LYS A 41 -12.37 -0.79 -5.11
C LYS A 41 -11.88 -1.17 -3.72
N ARG A 42 -12.36 -2.31 -3.21
CA ARG A 42 -11.84 -2.89 -1.98
C ARG A 42 -10.42 -3.42 -2.21
N VAL A 43 -9.47 -3.00 -1.38
CA VAL A 43 -8.11 -3.55 -1.33
C VAL A 43 -8.04 -4.58 -0.20
N THR A 44 -7.56 -5.78 -0.48
CA THR A 44 -7.37 -6.84 0.53
C THR A 44 -5.93 -7.33 0.47
N LEU A 45 -5.26 -7.47 1.61
CA LEU A 45 -3.94 -8.09 1.70
C LEU A 45 -4.04 -9.57 1.35
N ARG A 46 -3.06 -10.10 0.59
CA ARG A 46 -2.94 -11.54 0.29
C ARG A 46 -1.75 -12.21 0.97
N VAL A 47 -0.94 -11.42 1.66
CA VAL A 47 0.22 -11.85 2.43
C VAL A 47 -0.05 -11.59 3.91
N ASP A 48 0.59 -12.36 4.77
CA ASP A 48 0.44 -12.21 6.21
C ASP A 48 1.13 -10.92 6.70
N GLU A 49 0.54 -10.29 7.70
CA GLU A 49 1.08 -9.06 8.29
C GLU A 49 2.49 -9.24 8.85
N ALA A 50 2.77 -10.44 9.42
CA ALA A 50 4.09 -10.80 9.93
C ALA A 50 5.15 -10.78 8.82
N ASP A 51 4.81 -11.25 7.61
CA ASP A 51 5.73 -11.26 6.46
C ASP A 51 6.00 -9.84 5.95
N ILE A 52 4.96 -9.00 5.88
CA ILE A 52 5.11 -7.58 5.53
C ILE A 52 6.03 -6.89 6.55
N THR A 53 5.77 -7.10 7.84
CA THR A 53 6.56 -6.51 8.93
C THR A 53 8.01 -6.98 8.85
N PHE A 54 8.22 -8.28 8.67
CA PHE A 54 9.55 -8.86 8.54
C PHE A 54 10.32 -8.33 7.32
N ALA A 55 9.65 -8.15 6.18
CA ALA A 55 10.26 -7.63 4.97
C ALA A 55 10.64 -6.15 5.09
N LEU A 56 9.86 -5.35 5.84
CA LEU A 56 10.04 -3.90 5.94
C LEU A 56 10.83 -3.45 7.17
N GLN A 57 10.99 -4.28 8.21
CA GLN A 57 11.63 -3.91 9.49
C GLN A 57 13.08 -3.41 9.35
N GLY A 58 13.79 -3.83 8.30
CA GLY A 58 15.18 -3.42 8.05
C GLY A 58 15.32 -1.94 7.65
N ILE A 59 14.22 -1.28 7.29
CA ILE A 59 14.20 0.09 6.82
C ILE A 59 13.57 0.97 7.90
N ARG A 60 14.36 1.90 8.46
CA ARG A 60 13.95 2.80 9.55
C ARG A 60 12.64 3.54 9.25
N PHE A 61 12.45 3.94 7.99
CA PHE A 61 11.25 4.64 7.55
C PHE A 61 9.97 3.80 7.80
N PHE A 62 9.95 2.54 7.36
CA PHE A 62 8.78 1.68 7.50
C PHE A 62 8.53 1.25 8.94
N ARG A 63 9.57 1.13 9.76
CA ARG A 63 9.40 0.87 11.20
C ARG A 63 8.52 1.92 11.89
N ASN A 64 8.70 3.19 11.54
CA ASN A 64 7.87 4.28 12.09
C ASN A 64 6.43 4.28 11.54
N CYS A 65 6.18 3.60 10.42
CA CYS A 65 4.86 3.47 9.81
C CYS A 65 4.07 2.26 10.34
N LEU A 66 4.76 1.28 10.92
CA LEU A 66 4.20 0.02 11.43
C LEU A 66 4.01 0.01 12.95
N GLN A 67 4.43 1.08 13.65
CA GLN A 67 4.21 1.32 15.08
C GLN A 67 2.97 2.18 15.29
#